data_AF-A0A943XSA5-F1
#
_entry.id   AF-A0A943XSA5-F1
#
_cell.length_a   1.000
_cell.length_b   1.000
_cell.length_c   1.000
_cell.angle_alpha   90.00
_cell.angle_beta   90.00
_cell.angle_gamma   90.00
#
_symmetry.space_group_name_H-M   'P 1'
#
loop_
_entity.id
_entity.type
_entity.pdbx_description
1 polymer ?
#
loop_
_entity_poly.entity_id
_entity_poly.type
_entity_poly.pdbx_seq_one_letter_code
_entity_poly.pdbx_strand_id
1 'polypeptide(L)'
;MFLPLFTKFCYSSFRRYQFVEKLRKKLLEIFDQLSSLGKKQLTLEASRILNSEAEILKLYYNPEASTNEENTVSIFEDELTQKAIELALEYGQISISMLQCRLKIGYAQAARIVDEMETNHLISASDGSKPRQVIITWDEYHKRFDNPI
;
A
#
# COMPACT_ATOMS: atom_id res chain seq x y z
N MET A 1 -5.81 2.15 -34.21
CA MET A 1 -4.62 2.98 -34.48
C MET A 1 -4.36 3.77 -33.20
N PHE A 2 -3.41 3.30 -32.40
CA PHE A 2 -3.14 3.72 -31.02
C PHE A 2 -2.50 5.12 -30.95
N LEU A 3 -2.80 5.83 -29.87
CA LEU A 3 -2.45 7.23 -29.55
C LEU A 3 -0.96 7.60 -29.73
N PRO A 4 -0.70 8.92 -29.89
CA PRO A 4 0.30 9.53 -29.01
C PRO A 4 -0.16 10.91 -28.50
N LEU A 5 -0.90 10.94 -27.40
CA LEU A 5 -1.11 12.16 -26.59
C LEU A 5 -0.40 12.10 -25.22
N PHE A 6 0.27 10.98 -24.90
CA PHE A 6 0.92 10.78 -23.60
C PHE A 6 2.31 11.41 -23.45
N THR A 7 2.95 11.87 -24.53
CA THR A 7 4.35 12.33 -24.46
C THR A 7 4.52 13.79 -24.02
N LYS A 8 3.45 14.61 -24.07
CA LYS A 8 3.53 16.01 -23.59
C LYS A 8 3.39 16.15 -22.07
N PHE A 9 2.72 15.22 -21.39
CA PHE A 9 2.58 15.29 -19.93
C PHE A 9 3.83 14.79 -19.19
N CYS A 10 4.51 13.76 -19.72
CA CYS A 10 5.73 13.21 -19.12
C CYS A 10 6.97 14.11 -19.31
N TYR A 11 7.12 14.81 -20.44
CA TYR A 11 8.29 15.66 -20.70
C TYR A 11 8.34 16.93 -19.82
N SER A 12 7.16 17.44 -19.42
CA SER A 12 7.00 18.59 -18.52
C SER A 12 7.44 18.26 -17.08
N SER A 13 7.04 17.10 -16.57
CA SER A 13 7.32 16.68 -15.20
C SER A 13 8.80 16.32 -14.99
N PHE A 14 9.48 15.75 -16.00
CA PHE A 14 10.89 15.37 -15.87
C PHE A 14 11.85 16.56 -15.86
N ARG A 15 11.66 17.56 -16.74
CA ARG A 15 12.47 18.80 -16.70
C ARG A 15 12.21 19.63 -15.44
N ARG A 16 10.97 19.66 -14.96
CA ARG A 16 10.63 20.30 -13.67
C ARG A 16 11.30 19.58 -12.50
N TYR A 17 11.29 18.24 -12.49
CA TYR A 17 11.98 17.45 -11.48
C TYR A 17 13.49 17.67 -11.49
N GLN A 18 14.14 17.62 -12.66
CA GLN A 18 15.57 17.90 -12.78
C GLN A 18 15.93 19.34 -12.36
N PHE A 19 15.03 20.30 -12.59
CA PHE A 19 15.21 21.68 -12.13
C PHE A 19 15.12 21.80 -10.61
N VAL A 20 14.13 21.15 -9.99
CA VAL A 20 13.96 21.10 -8.53
C VAL A 20 15.14 20.40 -7.85
N GLU A 21 15.60 19.27 -8.39
CA GLU A 21 16.79 18.56 -7.91
C GLU A 21 18.07 19.40 -8.04
N LYS A 22 18.23 20.12 -9.16
CA LYS A 22 19.36 21.03 -9.35
C LYS A 22 19.33 22.20 -8.37
N LEU A 23 18.15 22.73 -8.06
CA LEU A 23 17.97 23.74 -7.02
C LEU A 23 18.28 23.18 -5.63
N ARG A 24 17.79 21.99 -5.29
CA ARG A 24 18.06 21.29 -4.02
C ARG A 24 19.56 21.12 -3.79
N LYS A 25 20.30 20.64 -4.79
CA LYS A 25 21.76 20.48 -4.70
C LYS A 25 22.48 21.81 -4.47
N LYS A 26 22.06 22.86 -5.17
CA LYS A 26 22.62 24.20 -5.00
C LYS A 26 22.31 24.80 -3.61
N LEU A 27 21.12 24.49 -3.08
CA LEU A 27 20.69 24.92 -1.74
C LEU A 27 21.50 24.21 -0.64
N LEU A 28 21.79 22.92 -0.83
CA LEU A 28 22.67 22.12 0.04
C LEU A 28 24.11 22.65 0.05
N GLU A 29 24.68 22.98 -1.12
CA GLU A 29 26.02 23.58 -1.22
C GLU A 29 26.11 24.92 -0.49
N ILE A 30 25.09 25.79 -0.64
CA ILE A 30 25.03 27.08 0.08
C ILE A 30 24.94 26.85 1.59
N PHE A 31 24.21 25.82 2.03
CA PHE A 31 24.08 25.47 3.43
C PHE A 31 25.42 24.99 4.04
N ASP A 32 26.16 24.15 3.33
CA ASP A 32 27.51 23.71 3.75
C ASP A 32 28.49 24.90 3.82
N GLN A 33 28.42 25.84 2.87
CA GLN A 33 29.20 27.07 2.89
C GLN A 33 28.86 27.95 4.10
N LEU A 34 27.58 28.08 4.45
CA LEU A 34 27.14 28.87 5.61
C LEU A 34 27.49 28.21 6.96
N SER A 35 27.58 26.88 7.01
CA SER A 35 28.04 26.12 8.19
C SER A 35 29.50 26.45 8.54
N SER A 36 30.36 26.62 7.52
CA SER A 36 31.76 27.03 7.69
C SER A 36 31.94 28.45 8.23
N LEU A 37 30.94 29.33 8.05
CA LEU A 37 30.93 30.72 8.51
C LEU A 37 30.41 30.89 9.96
N GLY A 38 30.11 29.79 10.66
CA GLY A 38 29.84 29.79 12.10
C GLY A 38 28.47 30.36 12.53
N LYS A 39 27.51 30.50 11.62
CA LYS A 39 26.15 31.01 11.93
C LYS A 39 25.23 29.88 12.43
N LYS A 40 25.47 29.41 13.65
CA LYS A 40 24.79 28.24 14.28
C LYS A 40 23.25 28.29 14.29
N GLN A 41 22.64 29.48 14.34
CA GLN A 41 21.18 29.61 14.37
C GLN A 41 20.53 29.40 12.99
N LEU A 42 21.18 29.88 11.92
CA LEU A 42 20.68 29.72 10.55
C LEU A 42 20.81 28.26 10.09
N THR A 43 21.85 27.56 10.54
CA THR A 43 22.06 26.14 10.21
C THR A 43 21.00 25.24 10.86
N LEU A 44 20.61 25.52 12.11
CA LEU A 44 19.60 24.72 12.80
C LEU A 44 18.23 24.85 12.12
N GLU A 45 17.85 26.08 11.77
CA GLU A 45 16.54 26.33 11.15
C GLU A 45 16.46 25.78 9.72
N ALA A 46 17.51 25.94 8.91
CA ALA A 46 17.52 25.36 7.57
C ALA A 46 17.61 23.82 7.60
N SER A 47 18.25 23.21 8.61
CA SER A 47 18.18 21.75 8.79
C SER A 47 16.76 21.25 9.09
N ARG A 48 15.97 22.00 9.88
CA ARG A 48 14.56 21.68 10.17
C ARG A 48 13.70 21.76 8.92
N ILE A 49 13.86 22.82 8.13
CA ILE A 49 13.09 23.04 6.90
C ILE A 49 13.38 21.93 5.88
N LEU A 50 14.66 21.60 5.64
CA LEU A 50 15.05 20.52 4.71
C LEU A 50 14.49 19.16 5.11
N ASN A 51 14.46 18.87 6.42
CA ASN A 51 13.88 17.63 6.93
C ASN A 51 12.36 17.57 6.70
N SER A 52 11.65 18.69 6.88
CA SER A 52 10.21 18.77 6.61
C SER A 52 9.86 18.61 5.12
N GLU A 53 10.68 19.17 4.22
CA GLU A 53 10.46 19.04 2.77
C GLU A 53 10.73 17.62 2.27
N ALA A 54 11.68 16.91 2.89
CA ALA A 54 11.97 15.52 2.56
C ALA A 54 10.81 14.58 2.92
N GLU A 55 10.03 14.91 3.95
CA GLU A 55 8.86 14.15 4.39
C GLU A 55 7.68 14.32 3.40
N ILE A 56 7.43 15.56 2.97
CA ILE A 56 6.40 15.89 1.97
C ILE A 56 6.70 15.20 0.62
N LEU A 57 7.97 15.15 0.20
CA LEU A 57 8.37 14.48 -1.05
C LEU A 57 8.20 12.95 -1.00
N LYS A 58 8.38 12.32 0.16
CA LYS A 58 8.14 10.87 0.32
C LYS A 58 6.66 10.53 0.11
N LEU A 59 5.76 11.33 0.67
CA LEU A 59 4.30 11.18 0.50
C LEU A 59 3.86 11.35 -0.95
N TYR A 60 4.52 12.23 -1.71
CA TYR A 60 4.20 12.47 -3.12
C TYR A 60 4.69 11.35 -4.06
N TYR A 61 5.82 10.70 -3.75
CA TYR A 61 6.40 9.64 -4.59
C TYR A 61 5.93 8.22 -4.21
N ASN A 62 5.54 7.99 -2.95
CA ASN A 62 5.01 6.71 -2.49
C ASN A 62 3.70 6.90 -1.69
N PRO A 63 2.56 7.09 -2.37
CA PRO A 63 1.26 7.27 -1.70
C PRO A 63 0.78 6.02 -0.95
N GLU A 64 1.36 4.85 -1.24
CA GLU A 64 1.08 3.57 -0.56
C GLU A 64 1.85 3.45 0.78
N ALA A 65 2.74 4.40 1.13
CA ALA A 65 3.53 4.36 2.36
C ALA A 65 2.77 4.85 3.61
N SER A 66 1.59 5.46 3.44
CA SER A 66 0.72 5.92 4.53
C SER A 66 -0.51 5.04 4.75
N THR A 67 -0.57 3.86 4.13
CA THR A 67 -1.61 2.85 4.38
C THR A 67 -1.00 1.63 5.06
N ASN A 68 -0.39 1.84 6.23
CA ASN A 68 -0.26 0.79 7.23
C ASN A 68 -0.96 1.33 8.48
N GLU A 69 -1.98 0.59 8.93
CA GLU A 69 -2.79 0.84 10.14
C GLU A 69 -3.75 2.02 9.91
N GLU A 70 -5.01 1.87 9.49
CA GLU A 70 -6.14 1.41 10.30
C GLU A 70 -7.37 1.24 9.36
N ASN A 71 -7.48 0.14 8.65
CA ASN A 71 -8.77 -0.28 8.06
C ASN A 71 -8.98 -1.79 8.15
N THR A 72 -8.38 -2.39 9.19
CA THR A 72 -8.50 -3.81 9.54
C THR A 72 -9.63 -4.05 10.52
N VAL A 73 -10.65 -3.18 10.62
CA VAL A 73 -11.69 -3.30 11.63
C VAL A 73 -13.06 -3.11 10.99
N SER A 74 -13.59 -4.19 10.40
CA SER A 74 -15.02 -4.35 10.10
C SER A 74 -15.33 -5.77 9.56
N ILE A 75 -14.33 -6.41 8.96
CA ILE A 75 -14.45 -7.74 8.31
C ILE A 75 -14.49 -8.90 9.34
N PHE A 76 -14.21 -8.59 10.60
CA PHE A 76 -13.75 -9.53 11.62
C PHE A 76 -14.86 -9.96 12.60
N GLU A 77 -16.10 -9.50 12.43
CA GLU A 77 -17.25 -9.91 13.26
C GLU A 77 -18.05 -11.09 12.66
N ASP A 78 -17.96 -11.31 11.34
CA ASP A 78 -18.74 -12.35 10.67
C ASP A 78 -18.07 -13.74 10.82
N GLU A 79 -18.66 -14.62 11.64
CA GLU A 79 -18.18 -16.00 11.87
C GLU A 79 -17.96 -16.81 10.57
N LEU A 80 -18.74 -16.50 9.53
CA LEU A 80 -18.65 -17.17 8.23
C LEU A 80 -17.37 -16.77 7.48
N THR A 81 -16.94 -15.52 7.62
CA THR A 81 -15.72 -15.02 6.99
C THR A 81 -14.50 -15.67 7.63
N GLN A 82 -14.48 -15.83 8.96
CA GLN A 82 -13.40 -16.55 9.65
C GLN A 82 -13.27 -17.99 9.14
N LYS A 83 -14.38 -18.73 9.09
CA LYS A 83 -14.40 -20.11 8.55
C LYS A 83 -13.98 -20.16 7.08
N ALA A 84 -14.33 -19.16 6.27
CA ALA A 84 -13.91 -19.08 4.88
C ALA A 84 -12.39 -18.92 4.75
N ILE A 85 -11.76 -18.12 5.61
CA ILE A 85 -10.31 -17.92 5.63
C ILE A 85 -9.59 -19.21 6.05
N GLU A 86 -10.09 -19.89 7.08
CA GLU A 86 -9.55 -21.20 7.52
C GLU A 86 -9.58 -22.23 6.38
N LEU A 87 -10.71 -22.34 5.68
CA LEU A 87 -10.83 -23.20 4.50
C LEU A 87 -9.85 -22.77 3.40
N ALA A 88 -9.73 -21.47 3.12
CA ALA A 88 -8.82 -20.98 2.10
C ALA A 88 -7.37 -21.39 2.40
N LEU A 89 -6.94 -21.26 3.67
CA LEU A 89 -5.62 -21.68 4.13
C LEU A 89 -5.41 -23.20 4.05
N GLU A 90 -6.45 -24.00 4.34
CA GLU A 90 -6.40 -25.46 4.26
C GLU A 90 -6.21 -25.95 2.82
N TYR A 91 -6.96 -25.39 1.86
CA TYR A 91 -6.94 -25.82 0.46
C TYR A 91 -5.89 -25.08 -0.39
N GLY A 92 -5.33 -23.97 0.10
CA GLY A 92 -4.37 -23.11 -0.61
C GLY A 92 -4.96 -22.31 -1.78
N GLN A 93 -6.27 -22.45 -2.01
CA GLN A 93 -7.02 -21.78 -3.06
C GLN A 93 -8.44 -21.50 -2.59
N ILE A 94 -9.08 -20.52 -3.19
CA ILE A 94 -10.47 -20.17 -2.87
C ILE A 94 -11.27 -19.88 -4.14
N SER A 95 -12.53 -20.29 -4.12
CA SER A 95 -13.52 -19.95 -5.14
C SER A 95 -14.90 -19.78 -4.52
N ILE A 96 -15.76 -19.02 -5.19
CA ILE A 96 -17.14 -18.78 -4.74
C ILE A 96 -17.88 -20.11 -4.60
N SER A 97 -17.77 -21.00 -5.60
CA SER A 97 -18.43 -22.32 -5.59
C SER A 97 -17.93 -23.23 -4.46
N MET A 98 -16.64 -23.16 -4.12
CA MET A 98 -16.09 -23.89 -2.97
C MET A 98 -16.74 -23.43 -1.67
N LEU A 99 -16.84 -22.11 -1.44
CA LEU A 99 -17.47 -21.56 -0.25
C LEU A 99 -18.96 -21.92 -0.18
N GLN A 100 -19.67 -21.89 -1.31
CA GLN A 100 -21.08 -22.30 -1.37
C GLN A 100 -21.27 -23.74 -0.89
N CYS A 101 -20.42 -24.67 -1.33
CA CYS A 101 -20.54 -26.08 -0.94
C CYS A 101 -20.10 -26.34 0.51
N ARG A 102 -19.03 -25.69 0.98
CA ARG A 102 -18.45 -25.95 2.31
C ARG A 102 -19.20 -25.25 3.43
N LEU A 103 -19.58 -23.98 3.22
CA LEU A 103 -20.27 -23.17 4.24
C LEU A 103 -21.79 -23.19 4.08
N LYS A 104 -22.32 -23.80 3.01
CA LYS A 104 -23.76 -23.86 2.69
C LYS A 104 -24.41 -22.48 2.60
N ILE A 105 -23.69 -21.52 2.01
CA ILE A 105 -24.12 -20.14 1.83
C ILE A 105 -24.55 -19.84 0.39
N GLY A 106 -25.34 -18.78 0.21
CA GLY A 106 -25.77 -18.31 -1.11
C GLY A 106 -24.64 -17.65 -1.91
N TYR A 107 -24.82 -17.52 -3.23
CA TYR A 107 -23.83 -16.91 -4.13
C TYR A 107 -23.44 -15.49 -3.71
N ALA A 108 -24.43 -14.64 -3.41
CA ALA A 108 -24.18 -13.24 -3.04
C ALA A 108 -23.31 -13.11 -1.78
N GLN A 109 -23.52 -13.99 -0.80
CA GLN A 109 -22.74 -14.00 0.44
C GLN A 109 -21.33 -14.54 0.20
N ALA A 110 -21.19 -15.63 -0.56
CA ALA A 110 -19.88 -16.15 -0.93
C ALA A 110 -19.06 -15.15 -1.77
N ALA A 111 -19.69 -14.43 -2.69
CA ALA A 111 -19.05 -13.38 -3.47
C ALA A 111 -18.55 -12.24 -2.57
N ARG A 112 -19.41 -11.75 -1.66
CA ARG A 112 -19.03 -10.72 -0.69
C ARG A 112 -17.82 -11.13 0.14
N ILE A 113 -17.80 -12.35 0.68
CA ILE A 113 -16.68 -12.88 1.47
C ILE A 113 -15.39 -12.90 0.63
N VAL A 114 -15.47 -13.34 -0.63
CA VAL A 114 -14.30 -13.37 -1.52
C VAL A 114 -13.78 -11.97 -1.83
N ASP A 115 -14.66 -11.01 -2.13
CA ASP A 115 -14.28 -9.62 -2.44
C ASP A 115 -13.66 -8.93 -1.20
N GLU A 116 -14.17 -9.26 -0.03
CA GLU A 116 -13.70 -8.79 1.27
C GLU A 116 -12.30 -9.36 1.61
N MET A 117 -12.09 -10.65 1.34
CA MET A 117 -10.77 -11.29 1.45
C MET A 117 -9.75 -10.73 0.46
N GLU A 118 -10.18 -10.34 -0.75
CA GLU A 118 -9.34 -9.66 -1.75
C GLU A 118 -8.95 -8.25 -1.29
N THR A 119 -9.92 -7.49 -0.77
CA THR A 119 -9.69 -6.13 -0.24
C THR A 119 -8.69 -6.13 0.90
N ASN A 120 -8.73 -7.16 1.75
CA ASN A 120 -7.77 -7.38 2.84
C ASN A 120 -6.43 -7.97 2.40
N HIS A 121 -6.19 -8.14 1.10
CA HIS A 121 -4.96 -8.73 0.58
C HIS A 121 -4.66 -10.14 1.14
N LEU A 122 -5.70 -10.90 1.51
CA LEU A 122 -5.56 -12.29 1.95
C LEU A 122 -5.42 -13.24 0.76
N ILE A 123 -6.04 -12.86 -0.37
CA ILE A 123 -6.11 -13.64 -1.60
C ILE A 123 -5.69 -12.82 -2.81
N SER A 124 -5.32 -13.51 -3.88
CA SER A 124 -4.94 -12.88 -5.14
C SER A 124 -6.14 -12.26 -5.87
N ALA A 125 -5.81 -11.32 -6.75
CA ALA A 125 -6.75 -10.79 -7.72
C ALA A 125 -7.34 -11.91 -8.61
N SER A 126 -8.49 -11.63 -9.20
CA SER A 126 -9.19 -12.57 -10.07
C SER A 126 -8.42 -12.77 -11.38
N ASP A 127 -7.93 -13.99 -11.63
CA ASP A 127 -7.32 -14.39 -12.90
C ASP A 127 -8.33 -15.16 -13.77
N GLY A 128 -9.42 -14.47 -14.14
CA GLY A 128 -10.44 -14.98 -15.04
C GLY A 128 -11.11 -16.27 -14.56
N SER A 129 -10.75 -17.40 -15.17
CA SER A 129 -11.38 -18.71 -14.90
C SER A 129 -10.68 -19.51 -13.80
N LYS A 130 -9.51 -19.08 -13.33
CA LYS A 130 -8.75 -19.82 -12.31
C LYS A 130 -9.24 -19.49 -10.90
N PRO A 131 -9.19 -20.44 -9.96
CA PRO A 131 -9.43 -20.14 -8.55
C PRO A 131 -8.38 -19.15 -8.03
N ARG A 132 -8.79 -18.29 -7.09
CA ARG A 132 -7.90 -17.28 -6.49
C ARG A 132 -6.91 -18.00 -5.57
N GLN A 133 -5.65 -17.57 -5.62
CA GLN A 133 -4.61 -18.12 -4.77
C GLN A 133 -4.58 -17.41 -3.42
N VAL A 134 -4.28 -18.17 -2.37
CA VAL A 134 -4.12 -17.61 -1.02
C VAL A 134 -2.69 -17.12 -0.86
N ILE A 135 -2.54 -15.88 -0.40
CA ILE A 135 -1.22 -15.23 -0.25
C ILE A 135 -0.71 -15.39 1.19
N ILE A 136 -1.62 -15.46 2.15
CA ILE A 136 -1.30 -15.56 3.58
C ILE A 136 -0.91 -16.96 4.02
N THR A 137 -0.13 -17.03 5.10
CA THR A 137 0.25 -18.29 5.77
C THR A 137 -0.47 -18.46 7.10
N TRP A 138 -0.49 -19.69 7.63
CA TRP A 138 -1.05 -19.97 8.96
C TRP A 138 -0.40 -19.14 10.07
N ASP A 139 0.93 -18.96 10.04
CA ASP A 139 1.64 -18.14 11.03
C ASP A 139 1.20 -16.67 10.98
N GLU A 140 1.05 -16.12 9.78
CA GLU A 140 0.58 -14.75 9.57
C GLU A 140 -0.90 -14.58 9.96
N TYR A 141 -1.72 -15.61 9.69
CA TYR A 141 -3.09 -15.67 10.17
C TYR A 141 -3.13 -15.59 11.71
N HIS A 142 -2.47 -16.50 12.42
CA HIS A 142 -2.47 -16.47 13.89
C HIS A 142 -1.95 -15.14 14.45
N LYS A 143 -0.92 -14.53 13.86
CA LYS A 143 -0.43 -13.21 14.28
C LYS A 143 -1.48 -12.10 14.12
N ARG A 144 -2.29 -12.16 13.07
CA ARG A 144 -3.35 -11.17 12.79
C ARG A 144 -4.63 -11.40 13.59
N PHE A 145 -4.97 -12.66 13.89
CA PHE A 145 -6.30 -13.03 14.41
C PHE A 145 -6.28 -13.61 15.84
N ASP A 146 -5.19 -14.24 16.29
CA ASP A 146 -5.11 -14.93 17.60
C ASP A 146 -4.40 -14.11 18.69
N ASN A 147 -3.88 -12.92 18.38
CA ASN A 147 -3.36 -12.02 19.38
C ASN A 147 -4.50 -11.14 19.91
N PRO A 148 -5.11 -11.44 21.07
CA PRO A 148 -5.98 -10.49 21.73
C PRO A 148 -5.12 -9.28 22.12
N ILE A 149 -5.51 -8.11 21.63
CA ILE A 149 -4.99 -6.83 22.12
C ILE A 149 -5.34 -6.68 23.60
#